data_AF-A0A386UJF3-F1
#
_entry.id   AF-A0A386UJF3-F1
#
_cell.length_a   1.000
_cell.length_b   1.000
_cell.length_c   1.000
_cell.angle_alpha   90.00
_cell.angle_beta   90.00
_cell.angle_gamma   90.00
#
_symmetry.space_group_name_H-M   'P 1'
#
loop_
_entity.id
_entity.type
_entity.pdbx_description
1 polymer ?
#
loop_
_entity_poly.entity_id
_entity_poly.type
_entity_poly.pdbx_seq_one_letter_code
_entity_poly.pdbx_strand_id
1 'polypeptide(L)'
;MSGFLDGLAGAPGISVDDLLGGRALVVLSPHPDDETLGCGALLHDASSQGVSCHVVCVTDGSRSHPNSIQWPAPRLAQQRRAELEAAMQILAPDARLHWLGHADCAVPEDADTVASIAALIPQGALVLASWALDPHCDHLSVARLAQAVGAIRPDIALRFYPIWGRFTDHAAPARLLRSSDAARRAKAAALACHRSQMSPLIEDDPQGFVMEDWRQRHFLEHPEIVLAQP
;
A
#
# COMPACT_ATOMS: atom_id res chain seq x y z
N MET A 1 6.07 18.36 -10.52
CA MET A 1 6.59 17.66 -9.33
C MET A 1 6.17 18.47 -8.12
N SER A 2 5.92 17.81 -7.00
CA SER A 2 5.38 18.39 -5.77
C SER A 2 6.51 18.79 -4.81
N GLY A 3 6.23 19.70 -3.86
CA GLY A 3 7.22 20.08 -2.86
C GLY A 3 7.79 18.90 -2.06
N PHE A 4 6.98 17.87 -1.80
CA PHE A 4 7.46 16.65 -1.15
C PHE A 4 8.53 15.93 -1.97
N LEU A 5 8.27 15.66 -3.26
CA LEU A 5 9.21 14.92 -4.12
C LEU A 5 10.48 15.70 -4.39
N ASP A 6 10.37 17.03 -4.56
CA ASP A 6 11.53 17.90 -4.71
C ASP A 6 12.42 17.86 -3.44
N GLY A 7 11.79 17.77 -2.27
CA GLY A 7 12.46 17.60 -0.98
C GLY A 7 13.14 16.24 -0.77
N LEU A 8 12.87 15.23 -1.61
CA LEU A 8 13.54 13.93 -1.54
C LEU A 8 14.89 13.91 -2.26
N ALA A 9 15.27 15.00 -2.94
CA ALA A 9 16.58 15.11 -3.58
C ALA A 9 17.70 14.93 -2.54
N GLY A 10 18.42 13.80 -2.62
CA GLY A 10 19.48 13.46 -1.68
C GLY A 10 19.03 12.70 -0.42
N ALA A 11 17.76 12.29 -0.32
CA ALA A 11 17.31 11.41 0.74
C ALA A 11 18.12 10.09 0.75
N PRO A 12 18.58 9.62 1.94
CA PRO A 12 19.49 8.49 1.98
C PRO A 12 18.81 7.18 1.60
N GLY A 13 19.47 6.40 0.75
CA GLY A 13 19.01 5.07 0.38
C GLY A 13 19.00 4.09 1.56
N ILE A 14 18.12 3.08 1.51
CA ILE A 14 18.08 1.95 2.46
C ILE A 14 17.94 0.64 1.67
N SER A 15 18.67 -0.42 2.06
CA SER A 15 18.45 -1.75 1.46
C SER A 15 17.23 -2.41 2.10
N VAL A 16 16.70 -3.45 1.44
CA VAL A 16 15.64 -4.29 1.99
C VAL A 16 16.07 -4.92 3.31
N ASP A 17 17.28 -5.48 3.37
CA ASP A 17 17.85 -6.11 4.58
C ASP A 17 17.96 -5.13 5.76
N ASP A 18 18.47 -3.91 5.51
CA ASP A 18 18.61 -2.87 6.55
C ASP A 18 17.24 -2.40 7.06
N LEU A 19 16.26 -2.30 6.16
CA LEU A 19 14.89 -1.89 6.50
C LEU A 19 14.21 -2.95 7.38
N LEU A 20 14.28 -4.22 6.97
CA LEU A 20 13.67 -5.33 7.70
C LEU A 20 14.40 -5.60 9.02
N GLY A 21 15.73 -5.58 9.01
CA GLY A 21 16.55 -5.96 10.15
C GLY A 21 16.22 -7.36 10.68
N GLY A 22 15.97 -8.31 9.78
CA GLY A 22 15.62 -9.71 10.08
C GLY A 22 14.16 -9.96 10.51
N ARG A 23 13.27 -8.96 10.41
CA ARG A 23 11.86 -9.07 10.80
C ARG A 23 11.00 -9.61 9.65
N ALA A 24 9.87 -10.22 10.01
CA ALA A 24 8.76 -10.41 9.08
C ALA A 24 8.25 -9.04 8.57
N LEU A 25 7.72 -9.02 7.36
CA LEU A 25 7.15 -7.82 6.72
C LEU A 25 5.63 -7.88 6.75
N VAL A 26 4.99 -6.82 7.22
CA VAL A 26 3.55 -6.60 7.07
C VAL A 26 3.31 -5.28 6.35
N VAL A 27 2.56 -5.31 5.26
CA VAL A 27 2.05 -4.11 4.58
C VAL A 27 0.56 -3.98 4.90
N LEU A 28 0.20 -2.92 5.62
CA LEU A 28 -1.18 -2.52 5.86
C LEU A 28 -1.59 -1.56 4.74
N SER A 29 -2.39 -2.06 3.80
CA SER A 29 -2.79 -1.37 2.57
C SER A 29 -4.22 -0.85 2.73
N PRO A 30 -4.45 0.47 2.58
CA PRO A 30 -5.80 1.03 2.62
C PRO A 30 -6.70 0.40 1.56
N HIS A 31 -6.29 0.46 0.28
CA HIS A 31 -7.06 -0.09 -0.83
C HIS A 31 -6.27 -1.16 -1.60
N PRO A 32 -6.97 -2.00 -2.40
CA PRO A 32 -6.33 -2.94 -3.31
C PRO A 32 -5.61 -2.18 -4.44
N ASP A 33 -4.27 -2.13 -4.39
CA ASP A 33 -3.31 -1.46 -5.28
C ASP A 33 -2.23 -0.71 -4.48
N ASP A 34 -2.57 -0.17 -3.31
CA ASP A 34 -1.66 0.60 -2.46
C ASP A 34 -0.44 -0.22 -2.01
N GLU A 35 -0.59 -1.54 -1.80
CA GLU A 35 0.52 -2.44 -1.51
C GLU A 35 1.51 -2.51 -2.67
N THR A 36 1.00 -2.52 -3.90
CA THR A 36 1.80 -2.59 -5.12
C THR A 36 2.45 -1.23 -5.38
N LEU A 37 1.67 -0.13 -5.28
CA LEU A 37 2.13 1.24 -5.50
C LEU A 37 3.22 1.64 -4.50
N GLY A 38 2.97 1.43 -3.21
CA GLY A 38 3.83 1.87 -2.12
C GLY A 38 4.96 0.92 -1.77
N CYS A 39 4.74 -0.39 -1.90
CA CYS A 39 5.61 -1.42 -1.33
C CYS A 39 5.85 -2.63 -2.25
N GLY A 40 5.47 -2.59 -3.53
CA GLY A 40 5.54 -3.74 -4.41
C GLY A 40 6.97 -4.26 -4.61
N ALA A 41 7.94 -3.36 -4.77
CA ALA A 41 9.34 -3.74 -4.92
C ALA A 41 9.92 -4.30 -3.60
N LEU A 42 9.56 -3.71 -2.46
CA LEU A 42 9.89 -4.23 -1.13
C LEU A 42 9.33 -5.65 -0.92
N LEU A 43 8.05 -5.86 -1.20
CA LEU A 43 7.38 -7.15 -1.06
C LEU A 43 8.07 -8.23 -1.89
N HIS A 44 8.42 -7.92 -3.15
CA HIS A 44 9.11 -8.86 -4.02
C HIS A 44 10.49 -9.23 -3.52
N ASP A 45 11.33 -8.23 -3.22
CA ASP A 45 12.68 -8.52 -2.75
C ASP A 45 12.65 -9.27 -1.40
N ALA A 46 11.80 -8.86 -0.45
CA ALA A 46 11.64 -9.56 0.83
C ALA A 46 11.19 -11.01 0.63
N SER A 47 10.16 -11.25 -0.19
CA SER A 47 9.67 -12.60 -0.48
C SER A 47 10.75 -13.46 -1.15
N SER A 48 11.54 -12.89 -2.07
CA SER A 48 12.62 -13.61 -2.76
C SER A 48 13.76 -14.03 -1.81
N GLN A 49 13.91 -13.32 -0.70
CA GLN A 49 14.86 -13.63 0.38
C GLN A 49 14.30 -14.63 1.41
N GLY A 50 13.07 -15.14 1.22
CA GLY A 50 12.41 -16.05 2.15
C GLY A 50 11.86 -15.37 3.40
N VAL A 51 11.69 -14.03 3.38
CA VAL A 51 11.08 -13.28 4.49
C VAL A 51 9.59 -13.59 4.55
N SER A 52 9.08 -13.87 5.75
CA SER A 52 7.64 -14.03 5.98
C SER A 52 6.92 -12.70 5.69
N CYS A 53 6.18 -12.64 4.58
CA CYS A 53 5.47 -11.45 4.13
C CYS A 53 3.96 -11.58 4.36
N HIS A 54 3.34 -10.49 4.81
CA HIS A 54 1.91 -10.38 5.02
C HIS A 54 1.40 -9.09 4.37
N VAL A 55 0.24 -9.16 3.73
CA VAL A 55 -0.49 -7.97 3.27
C VAL A 55 -1.85 -7.98 3.93
N VAL A 56 -2.20 -6.89 4.59
CA VAL A 56 -3.53 -6.69 5.19
C VAL A 56 -4.21 -5.58 4.40
N CYS A 57 -5.17 -5.96 3.56
CA CYS A 57 -5.96 -5.02 2.77
C CYS A 57 -7.20 -4.62 3.57
N VAL A 58 -7.30 -3.33 3.89
CA VAL A 58 -8.25 -2.81 4.88
C VAL A 58 -9.62 -2.59 4.26
N THR A 59 -9.70 -1.96 3.10
CA THR A 59 -10.97 -1.67 2.42
C THR A 59 -11.15 -2.44 1.13
N ASP A 60 -12.40 -2.48 0.67
CA ASP A 60 -12.76 -3.14 -0.58
C ASP A 60 -12.50 -2.30 -1.84
N GLY A 61 -12.16 -1.02 -1.68
CA GLY A 61 -11.89 -0.09 -2.77
C GLY A 61 -13.08 0.14 -3.71
N SER A 62 -14.31 -0.13 -3.26
CA SER A 62 -15.49 -0.22 -4.10
C SER A 62 -16.10 1.13 -4.54
N ARG A 63 -15.59 2.27 -4.05
CA ARG A 63 -16.16 3.59 -4.32
C ARG A 63 -15.45 4.40 -5.40
N SER A 64 -14.51 3.79 -6.13
CA SER A 64 -13.80 4.48 -7.21
C SER A 64 -14.70 4.83 -8.41
N HIS A 65 -15.80 4.11 -8.62
CA HIS A 65 -16.75 4.31 -9.73
C HIS A 65 -18.20 4.25 -9.27
N PRO A 66 -18.64 5.19 -8.41
CA PRO A 66 -19.93 5.09 -7.71
C PRO A 66 -21.16 5.20 -8.62
N ASN A 67 -21.01 5.72 -9.85
CA ASN A 67 -22.12 5.89 -10.79
C ASN A 67 -22.16 4.80 -11.88
N SER A 68 -21.21 3.86 -11.88
CA SER A 68 -21.19 2.78 -12.87
C SER A 68 -22.37 1.83 -12.65
N ILE A 69 -23.14 1.59 -13.71
CA ILE A 69 -24.23 0.61 -13.72
C ILE A 69 -23.66 -0.79 -14.01
N GLN A 70 -22.61 -0.86 -14.84
CA GLN A 70 -21.95 -2.11 -15.18
C GLN A 70 -21.08 -2.64 -14.03
N TRP A 71 -20.52 -1.76 -13.20
CA TRP A 71 -19.64 -2.07 -12.09
C TRP A 71 -20.18 -1.55 -10.75
N PRO A 72 -21.35 -2.06 -10.29
CA PRO A 72 -21.84 -1.70 -8.96
C PRO A 72 -20.85 -2.13 -7.88
N ALA A 73 -20.85 -1.42 -6.75
CA ALA A 73 -19.86 -1.58 -5.67
C ALA A 73 -19.51 -3.04 -5.30
N PRO A 74 -20.46 -3.98 -5.13
CA PRO A 74 -20.12 -5.38 -4.83
C PRO A 74 -19.31 -6.09 -5.92
N ARG A 75 -19.62 -5.80 -7.20
CA ARG A 75 -18.88 -6.34 -8.35
C ARG A 75 -17.48 -5.72 -8.41
N LEU A 76 -17.37 -4.41 -8.18
CA LEU A 76 -16.09 -3.72 -8.19
C LEU A 76 -15.18 -4.19 -7.05
N ALA A 77 -15.70 -4.37 -5.84
CA ALA A 77 -14.99 -4.96 -4.72
C ALA A 77 -14.41 -6.35 -5.06
N GLN A 78 -15.23 -7.22 -5.65
CA GLN A 78 -14.77 -8.56 -6.08
C GLN A 78 -13.67 -8.48 -7.13
N GLN A 79 -13.82 -7.58 -8.11
CA GLN A 79 -12.81 -7.36 -9.13
C GLN A 79 -11.50 -6.88 -8.52
N ARG A 80 -11.53 -5.84 -7.68
CA ARG A 80 -10.32 -5.29 -7.06
C ARG A 80 -9.63 -6.29 -6.14
N ARG A 81 -10.39 -7.14 -5.44
CA ARG A 81 -9.82 -8.27 -4.68
C ARG A 81 -9.08 -9.25 -5.59
N ALA A 82 -9.68 -9.64 -6.72
CA ALA A 82 -9.04 -10.56 -7.67
C ALA A 82 -7.78 -9.95 -8.31
N GLU A 83 -7.78 -8.64 -8.56
CA GLU A 83 -6.62 -7.90 -9.06
C GLU A 83 -5.47 -7.88 -8.04
N LEU A 84 -5.78 -7.63 -6.77
CA LEU A 84 -4.84 -7.74 -5.65
C LEU A 84 -4.27 -9.17 -5.50
N GLU A 85 -5.14 -10.18 -5.53
CA GLU A 85 -4.70 -11.58 -5.47
C GLU A 85 -3.74 -11.93 -6.62
N ALA A 86 -4.03 -11.46 -7.84
CA ALA A 86 -3.15 -11.65 -9.00
C ALA A 86 -1.83 -10.88 -8.88
N ALA A 87 -1.85 -9.64 -8.39
CA ALA A 87 -0.65 -8.86 -8.10
C ALA A 87 0.24 -9.57 -7.06
N MET A 88 -0.36 -10.12 -6.00
CA MET A 88 0.37 -10.84 -4.96
C MET A 88 1.01 -12.14 -5.46
N GLN A 89 0.42 -12.84 -6.43
CA GLN A 89 1.08 -13.99 -7.07
C GLN A 89 2.38 -13.62 -7.79
N ILE A 90 2.50 -12.38 -8.26
CA ILE A 90 3.71 -11.87 -8.91
C ILE A 90 4.71 -11.36 -7.88
N LEU A 91 4.24 -10.61 -6.88
CA LEU A 91 5.10 -9.95 -5.92
C LEU A 91 5.62 -10.92 -4.87
N ALA A 92 4.73 -11.67 -4.22
CA ALA A 92 5.08 -12.51 -3.09
C ALA A 92 4.08 -13.68 -2.99
N PRO A 93 4.24 -14.75 -3.80
CA PRO A 93 3.26 -15.83 -3.93
C PRO A 93 3.00 -16.60 -2.62
N ASP A 94 3.99 -16.65 -1.73
CA ASP A 94 3.90 -17.28 -0.41
C ASP A 94 3.43 -16.32 0.70
N ALA A 95 3.15 -15.05 0.37
CA ALA A 95 2.68 -14.08 1.35
C ALA A 95 1.28 -14.42 1.86
N ARG A 96 1.04 -14.13 3.14
CA ARG A 96 -0.30 -14.22 3.72
C ARG A 96 -1.09 -12.97 3.37
N LEU A 97 -2.09 -13.12 2.51
CA LEU A 97 -3.03 -12.06 2.18
C LEU A 97 -4.24 -12.10 3.12
N HIS A 98 -4.45 -11.04 3.87
CA HIS A 98 -5.59 -10.84 4.77
C HIS A 98 -6.52 -9.79 4.18
N TRP A 99 -7.74 -10.22 3.81
CA TRP A 99 -8.78 -9.33 3.31
C TRP A 99 -9.73 -8.97 4.45
N LEU A 100 -9.64 -7.73 4.95
CA LEU A 100 -10.64 -7.21 5.90
C LEU A 100 -11.88 -6.75 5.14
N GLY A 101 -11.67 -6.05 4.02
CA GLY A 101 -12.75 -5.67 3.11
C GLY A 101 -13.81 -4.78 3.75
N HIS A 102 -13.41 -3.88 4.64
CA HIS A 102 -14.31 -2.83 5.12
C HIS A 102 -14.78 -1.98 3.93
N ALA A 103 -15.96 -1.38 4.06
CA ALA A 103 -16.45 -0.49 3.02
C ALA A 103 -15.48 0.69 2.85
N ASP A 104 -15.10 0.95 1.59
CA ASP A 104 -14.32 2.12 1.18
C ASP A 104 -14.95 3.42 1.72
N CYS A 105 -14.11 4.31 2.26
CA CYS A 105 -14.43 5.53 2.98
C CYS A 105 -15.19 5.34 4.30
N ALA A 106 -15.20 4.13 4.87
CA ALA A 106 -15.99 3.77 6.05
C ALA A 106 -15.26 2.74 6.96
N VAL A 107 -13.94 2.85 7.06
CA VAL A 107 -13.12 2.03 7.98
C VAL A 107 -13.53 2.27 9.43
N PRO A 108 -13.91 1.23 10.21
CA PRO A 108 -14.13 1.38 11.64
C PRO A 108 -12.81 1.64 12.37
N GLU A 109 -12.82 2.59 13.32
CA GLU A 109 -11.63 2.96 14.10
C GLU A 109 -11.80 2.65 15.59
N ASP A 110 -12.50 1.54 15.88
CA ASP A 110 -12.74 1.06 17.23
C ASP A 110 -11.67 0.08 17.74
N ALA A 111 -11.72 -0.21 19.05
CA ALA A 111 -10.76 -1.09 19.70
C ALA A 111 -10.78 -2.52 19.15
N ASP A 112 -11.94 -3.00 18.69
CA ASP A 112 -12.09 -4.34 18.11
C ASP A 112 -11.38 -4.43 16.76
N THR A 113 -11.45 -3.38 15.95
CA THR A 113 -10.73 -3.29 14.67
C THR A 113 -9.21 -3.23 14.90
N VAL A 114 -8.76 -2.42 15.86
CA VAL A 114 -7.35 -2.38 16.27
C VAL A 114 -6.86 -3.75 16.73
N ALA A 115 -7.63 -4.43 17.60
CA ALA A 115 -7.27 -5.76 18.10
C ALA A 115 -7.24 -6.81 16.96
N SER A 116 -8.19 -6.73 16.02
CA SER A 116 -8.25 -7.62 14.87
C SER A 116 -7.03 -7.47 13.96
N ILE A 117 -6.62 -6.24 13.63
CA ILE A 117 -5.41 -5.98 12.86
C ILE A 117 -4.17 -6.45 13.63
N ALA A 118 -4.08 -6.15 14.93
CA ALA A 118 -2.96 -6.56 15.77
C ALA A 118 -2.76 -8.08 15.81
N ALA A 119 -3.85 -8.86 15.75
CA ALA A 119 -3.81 -10.32 15.74
C ALA A 119 -3.24 -10.92 14.43
N LEU A 120 -3.28 -10.18 13.32
CA LEU A 120 -2.74 -10.63 12.03
C LEU A 120 -1.24 -10.39 11.88
N ILE A 121 -0.65 -9.58 12.77
CA ILE A 121 0.74 -9.15 12.71
C ILE A 121 1.63 -10.11 13.50
N PRO A 122 2.62 -10.77 12.86
CA PRO A 122 3.58 -11.63 13.54
C PRO A 122 4.34 -10.91 14.66
N GLN A 123 4.85 -11.67 15.61
CA GLN A 123 5.70 -11.14 16.67
C GLN A 123 6.95 -10.48 16.07
N GLY A 124 7.27 -9.27 16.54
CA GLY A 124 8.49 -8.55 16.14
C GLY A 124 8.50 -8.00 14.72
N ALA A 125 7.38 -8.04 13.99
CA ALA A 125 7.34 -7.67 12.58
C ALA A 125 7.64 -6.18 12.32
N LEU A 126 8.13 -5.89 11.12
CA LEU A 126 8.10 -4.56 10.53
C LEU A 126 6.74 -4.36 9.88
N VAL A 127 6.01 -3.34 10.30
CA VAL A 127 4.72 -2.92 9.73
C VAL A 127 4.93 -1.63 8.94
N LEU A 128 4.53 -1.65 7.67
CA LEU A 128 4.39 -0.46 6.83
C LEU A 128 2.90 -0.12 6.69
N ALA A 129 2.52 1.11 7.01
CA ALA A 129 1.16 1.63 6.84
C ALA A 129 1.14 2.92 6.00
N SER A 130 -0.03 3.34 5.52
CA SER A 130 -0.19 4.61 4.81
C SER A 130 0.25 5.79 5.68
N TRP A 131 0.81 6.82 5.03
CA TRP A 131 1.26 8.04 5.70
C TRP A 131 0.08 8.87 6.24
N ALA A 132 0.20 9.46 7.44
CA ALA A 132 -0.88 10.22 8.07
C ALA A 132 -1.07 11.62 7.46
N LEU A 133 -0.26 12.00 6.47
CA LEU A 133 -0.46 13.19 5.63
C LEU A 133 -0.89 12.83 4.20
N ASP A 134 -1.31 11.59 3.92
CA ASP A 134 -2.04 11.29 2.70
C ASP A 134 -3.44 11.93 2.75
N PRO A 135 -3.90 12.65 1.70
CA PRO A 135 -5.18 13.36 1.71
C PRO A 135 -6.44 12.47 1.69
N HIS A 136 -6.31 11.16 1.49
CA HIS A 136 -7.46 10.25 1.40
C HIS A 136 -7.92 9.79 2.79
N CYS A 137 -9.23 9.82 3.05
CA CYS A 137 -9.77 9.51 4.37
C CYS A 137 -9.38 8.10 4.88
N ASP A 138 -9.45 7.07 4.03
CA ASP A 138 -9.03 5.72 4.41
C ASP A 138 -7.53 5.62 4.69
N HIS A 139 -6.68 6.39 4.01
CA HIS A 139 -5.24 6.40 4.31
C HIS A 139 -4.98 7.00 5.69
N LEU A 140 -5.73 8.05 6.04
CA LEU A 140 -5.68 8.66 7.37
C LEU A 140 -6.19 7.70 8.45
N SER A 141 -7.29 6.98 8.20
CA SER A 141 -7.84 5.98 9.13
C SER A 141 -6.88 4.80 9.33
N VAL A 142 -6.28 4.29 8.25
CA VAL A 142 -5.28 3.22 8.32
C VAL A 142 -4.01 3.66 9.06
N ALA A 143 -3.56 4.91 8.86
CA ALA A 143 -2.46 5.47 9.63
C ALA A 143 -2.77 5.50 11.14
N ARG A 144 -3.97 5.94 11.53
CA ARG A 144 -4.41 5.97 12.93
C ARG A 144 -4.54 4.57 13.53
N LEU A 145 -5.12 3.62 12.79
CA LEU A 145 -5.19 2.22 13.19
C LEU A 145 -3.79 1.63 13.41
N ALA A 146 -2.85 1.87 12.49
CA ALA A 146 -1.47 1.40 12.63
C ALA A 146 -0.77 1.98 13.87
N GLN A 147 -0.98 3.27 14.15
CA GLN A 147 -0.49 3.91 15.37
C GLN A 147 -1.09 3.28 16.64
N ALA A 148 -2.40 3.05 16.65
CA ALA A 148 -3.09 2.41 17.78
C ALA A 148 -2.59 0.97 18.00
N VAL A 149 -2.37 0.21 16.92
CA VAL A 149 -1.74 -1.12 16.98
C VAL A 149 -0.32 -1.02 17.55
N GLY A 150 0.50 -0.09 17.07
CA GLY A 150 1.85 0.13 17.60
C GLY A 150 1.88 0.49 19.08
N ALA A 151 0.88 1.20 19.58
CA ALA A 151 0.76 1.53 20.99
C ALA A 151 0.49 0.30 21.89
N ILE A 152 -0.18 -0.73 21.36
CA ILE A 152 -0.46 -1.99 22.10
C ILE A 152 0.51 -3.14 21.77
N ARG A 153 1.36 -2.97 20.74
CA ARG A 153 2.36 -3.94 20.28
C ARG A 153 3.77 -3.32 20.28
N PRO A 154 4.41 -3.11 21.45
CA PRO A 154 5.74 -2.51 21.52
C PRO A 154 6.84 -3.36 20.88
N ASP A 155 6.55 -4.60 20.51
CA ASP A 155 7.47 -5.49 19.78
C ASP A 155 7.57 -5.17 18.28
N ILE A 156 6.56 -4.50 17.69
CA ILE A 156 6.58 -4.20 16.26
C ILE A 156 7.41 -2.96 15.95
N ALA A 157 8.04 -2.95 14.77
CA ALA A 157 8.61 -1.74 14.20
C ALA A 157 7.58 -1.12 13.24
N LEU A 158 7.15 0.12 13.49
CA LEU A 158 6.21 0.82 12.63
C LEU A 158 6.93 1.82 11.71
N ARG A 159 6.62 1.77 10.42
CA ARG A 159 7.06 2.71 9.37
C ARG A 159 5.87 3.06 8.48
N PHE A 160 6.04 4.11 7.67
CA PHE A 160 4.97 4.61 6.82
C PHE A 160 5.42 4.77 5.37
N TYR A 161 4.48 4.70 4.43
CA TYR A 161 4.71 4.95 3.02
C TYR A 161 3.63 5.91 2.49
N PRO A 162 4.01 6.96 1.73
CA PRO A 162 3.04 7.87 1.14
C PRO A 162 2.50 7.29 -0.17
N ILE A 163 1.20 7.40 -0.43
CA ILE A 163 0.63 7.14 -1.77
C ILE A 163 0.26 8.46 -2.42
N TRP A 164 -0.58 9.24 -1.75
CA TRP A 164 -1.09 10.50 -2.28
C TRP A 164 -0.33 11.72 -1.76
N GLY A 165 0.09 11.68 -0.50
CA GLY A 165 0.84 12.75 0.16
C GLY A 165 2.20 13.01 -0.49
N ARG A 166 2.74 12.04 -1.23
CA ARG A 166 3.94 12.28 -2.05
C ARG A 166 3.70 13.33 -3.14
N PHE A 167 2.46 13.56 -3.58
CA PHE A 167 2.14 14.54 -4.62
C PHE A 167 1.69 15.90 -4.06
N THR A 168 1.86 16.13 -2.76
CA THR A 168 1.55 17.41 -2.09
C THR A 168 2.82 18.15 -1.68
N ASP A 169 2.67 19.33 -1.09
CA ASP A 169 3.79 20.15 -0.60
C ASP A 169 4.17 19.83 0.87
N HIS A 170 3.73 18.70 1.40
CA HIS A 170 4.19 18.22 2.70
C HIS A 170 5.68 17.85 2.68
N ALA A 171 6.28 17.67 3.86
CA ALA A 171 7.66 17.22 3.98
C ALA A 171 7.80 16.26 5.16
N ALA A 172 8.58 15.20 4.98
CA ALA A 172 8.97 14.30 6.06
C ALA A 172 10.36 13.72 5.79
N PRO A 173 11.16 13.44 6.84
CA PRO A 173 12.37 12.65 6.70
C PRO A 173 12.06 11.28 6.10
N ALA A 174 12.69 11.00 4.96
CA ALA A 174 12.44 9.80 4.19
C ALA A 174 13.72 9.00 3.91
N ARG A 175 13.53 7.71 3.69
CA ARG A 175 14.53 6.80 3.12
C ARG A 175 14.01 6.30 1.78
N LEU A 176 14.90 6.18 0.81
CA LEU A 176 14.58 5.66 -0.52
C LEU A 176 15.00 4.19 -0.61
N LEU A 177 14.06 3.30 -0.89
CA LEU A 177 14.34 1.88 -1.00
C LEU A 177 15.25 1.60 -2.22
N ARG A 178 16.35 0.89 -1.98
CA ARG A 178 17.20 0.33 -3.03
C ARG A 178 16.67 -1.07 -3.36
N SER A 179 15.82 -1.16 -4.38
CA SER A 179 15.26 -2.42 -4.85
C SER A 179 16.02 -3.00 -6.05
N SER A 180 15.93 -4.32 -6.20
CA SER A 180 16.52 -5.03 -7.33
C SER A 180 15.80 -4.73 -8.65
N ASP A 181 16.47 -4.97 -9.77
CA ASP A 181 15.85 -4.85 -11.10
C ASP A 181 14.70 -5.84 -11.29
N ALA A 182 14.79 -7.01 -10.65
CA ALA A 182 13.73 -8.01 -10.65
C ALA A 182 12.49 -7.49 -9.93
N ALA A 183 12.65 -6.87 -8.75
CA ALA A 183 11.56 -6.25 -8.01
C ALA A 183 10.90 -5.10 -8.78
N ARG A 184 11.67 -4.25 -9.47
CA ARG A 184 11.08 -3.19 -10.30
C ARG A 184 10.26 -3.74 -11.47
N ARG A 185 10.72 -4.82 -12.12
CA ARG A 185 9.94 -5.51 -13.17
C ARG A 185 8.70 -6.20 -12.62
N ALA A 186 8.82 -6.88 -11.47
CA ALA A 186 7.70 -7.53 -10.80
C ALA A 186 6.63 -6.52 -10.37
N LYS A 187 7.05 -5.38 -9.80
CA LYS A 187 6.16 -4.25 -9.48
C LYS A 187 5.41 -3.74 -10.70
N ALA A 188 6.08 -3.57 -11.85
CA ALA A 188 5.42 -3.15 -13.09
C ALA A 188 4.38 -4.18 -13.57
N ALA A 189 4.70 -5.47 -13.52
CA ALA A 189 3.77 -6.54 -13.89
C ALA A 189 2.58 -6.63 -12.93
N ALA A 190 2.82 -6.49 -11.62
CA ALA A 190 1.79 -6.48 -10.60
C ALA A 190 0.87 -5.26 -10.70
N LEU A 191 1.43 -4.08 -11.01
CA LEU A 191 0.63 -2.86 -11.20
C LEU A 191 -0.35 -3.03 -12.37
N ALA A 192 0.07 -3.71 -13.43
CA ALA A 192 -0.80 -4.01 -14.57
C ALA A 192 -1.95 -4.97 -14.25
N CYS A 193 -1.92 -5.70 -13.12
CA CYS A 193 -3.05 -6.51 -12.67
C CYS A 193 -4.22 -5.65 -12.19
N HIS A 194 -3.98 -4.45 -11.65
CA HIS A 194 -4.98 -3.51 -11.11
C HIS A 194 -5.75 -2.76 -12.21
N ARG A 195 -6.29 -3.50 -13.18
CA ARG A 195 -6.87 -2.95 -14.42
C ARG A 195 -8.04 -2.01 -14.15
N SER A 196 -8.84 -2.27 -13.12
CA SER A 196 -9.96 -1.40 -12.76
C SER A 196 -9.55 0.02 -12.38
N GLN A 197 -8.29 0.21 -11.93
CA GLN A 197 -7.76 1.51 -11.52
C GLN A 197 -6.68 2.06 -12.47
N MET A 198 -5.98 1.19 -13.20
CA MET A 198 -4.85 1.56 -14.07
C MET A 198 -5.20 1.64 -15.56
N SER A 199 -6.46 1.38 -15.94
CA SER A 199 -6.92 1.37 -17.33
C SER A 199 -8.35 1.88 -17.47
N PRO A 200 -8.82 2.24 -18.68
CA PRO A 200 -10.19 2.68 -18.92
C PRO A 200 -11.19 1.51 -18.95
N LEU A 201 -11.01 0.47 -18.12
CA LEU A 201 -11.85 -0.73 -18.08
C LEU A 201 -13.33 -0.41 -17.76
N ILE A 202 -13.57 0.62 -16.95
CA ILE A 202 -14.90 1.05 -16.50
C ILE A 202 -15.26 2.32 -17.26
N GLU A 203 -15.97 2.18 -18.38
CA GLU A 203 -16.23 3.28 -19.31
C GLU A 203 -17.54 4.04 -19.00
N ASP A 204 -18.46 3.44 -18.23
CA ASP A 204 -19.80 3.97 -17.96
C ASP A 204 -19.89 4.88 -16.72
N ASP A 205 -18.78 5.19 -16.08
CA ASP A 205 -18.64 6.27 -15.10
C ASP A 205 -17.46 7.18 -15.47
N PRO A 206 -17.67 8.18 -16.35
CA PRO A 206 -16.59 9.06 -16.81
C PRO A 206 -15.94 9.92 -15.72
N GLN A 207 -16.57 10.02 -14.54
CA GLN A 207 -16.01 10.70 -13.37
C GLN A 207 -15.35 9.72 -12.39
N GLY A 208 -15.42 8.42 -12.68
CA GLY A 208 -14.75 7.38 -11.94
C GLY A 208 -13.24 7.53 -11.98
N PHE A 209 -12.59 7.00 -10.94
CA PHE A 209 -11.17 7.13 -10.78
C PHE A 209 -10.41 6.23 -11.76
N VAL A 210 -9.53 6.84 -12.56
CA VAL A 210 -8.48 6.14 -13.30
C VAL A 210 -7.15 6.82 -13.00
N MET A 211 -6.15 6.04 -12.59
CA MET A 211 -4.83 6.55 -12.29
C MET A 211 -4.19 7.14 -13.55
N GLU A 212 -3.83 8.42 -13.49
CA GLU A 212 -3.18 9.14 -14.57
C GLU A 212 -1.83 8.47 -14.96
N ASP A 213 -1.56 8.33 -16.26
CA ASP A 213 -0.35 7.65 -16.78
C ASP A 213 0.97 8.17 -16.20
N TRP A 214 1.06 9.48 -15.93
CA TRP A 214 2.27 10.05 -15.35
C TRP A 214 2.43 9.68 -13.87
N ARG A 215 1.34 9.49 -13.11
CA ARG A 215 1.41 8.97 -11.73
C ARG A 215 1.79 7.49 -11.74
N GLN A 216 1.22 6.70 -12.65
CA GLN A 216 1.63 5.29 -12.83
C GLN A 216 3.14 5.20 -13.10
N ARG A 217 3.64 5.95 -14.09
CA ARG A 217 5.08 6.02 -14.39
C ARG A 217 5.90 6.45 -13.18
N HIS A 218 5.44 7.45 -12.43
CA HIS A 218 6.14 7.88 -11.23
C HIS A 218 6.29 6.76 -10.18
N PHE A 219 5.24 5.99 -9.92
CA PHE A 219 5.32 4.84 -8.99
C PHE A 219 6.23 3.70 -9.48
N LEU A 220 6.43 3.57 -10.80
CA LEU A 220 7.28 2.55 -11.41
C LEU A 220 8.75 2.97 -11.50
N GLU A 221 9.01 4.26 -11.75
CA GLU A 221 10.35 4.79 -12.01
C GLU A 221 11.02 5.34 -10.76
N HIS A 222 10.25 5.88 -9.81
CA HIS A 222 10.79 6.45 -8.58
C HIS A 222 10.95 5.38 -7.48
N PRO A 223 12.03 5.44 -6.68
CA PRO A 223 12.19 4.54 -5.54
C PRO A 223 11.00 4.58 -4.59
N GLU A 224 10.75 3.45 -3.93
CA GLU A 224 9.78 3.39 -2.84
C GLU A 224 10.26 4.22 -1.65
N ILE A 225 9.31 4.84 -0.96
CA ILE A 225 9.57 5.86 0.04
C ILE A 225 9.15 5.31 1.39
N VAL A 226 10.09 5.31 2.34
CA VAL A 226 9.87 4.84 3.71
C VAL A 226 10.06 5.99 4.68
N LEU A 227 9.05 6.23 5.50
CA LEU A 227 8.99 7.29 6.49
C LEU A 227 9.09 6.69 7.90
N ALA A 228 9.87 7.33 8.76
CA ALA A 228 10.04 6.91 10.15
C ALA A 228 8.91 7.40 11.07
N GLN A 229 8.19 8.44 10.64
CA GLN A 229 7.12 9.08 11.38
C GLN A 229 5.84 9.08 10.55
N PRO A 230 4.69 9.03 11.22
CA PRO A 230 3.38 9.13 10.60
C PRO A 230 3.19 10.45 9.85
#